data_AF-A0A7S2IHN5-F1
#
_entry.id   AF-A0A7S2IHN5-F1
#
_cell.length_a   1.000
_cell.length_b   1.000
_cell.length_c   1.000
_cell.angle_alpha   90.00
_cell.angle_beta   90.00
_cell.angle_gamma   90.00
#
_symmetry.space_group_name_H-M   'P 1'
#
loop_
_entity.id
_entity.type
_entity.pdbx_description
1 polymer ?
#
loop_
_entity_poly.entity_id
_entity_poly.type
_entity_poly.pdbx_seq_one_letter_code
_entity_poly.pdbx_strand_id
1 'polypeptide(L)'
;HAEVVGFSHLHLDVTLPRVVVFRNNIVEVMALELGDEFTHSAKHGWTQLLNFIGGALIYVRVHYSARLNLLKTSWALANDPHAAEKARRANSSQENSSDSSSLGGRERADGAIEVKVKGG
;
A
#
# COMPACT_ATOMS: atom_id res chain seq x y z
N HIS A 1 -17.03 16.39 -3.18
CA HIS A 1 -16.57 16.41 -4.59
C HIS A 1 -15.05 16.28 -4.77
N ALA A 2 -14.19 16.90 -3.94
CA ALA A 2 -12.73 16.75 -4.04
C ALA A 2 -12.25 15.29 -3.94
N GLU A 3 -12.95 14.45 -3.17
CA GLU A 3 -12.65 13.01 -3.03
C GLU A 3 -12.78 12.24 -4.34
N VAL A 4 -13.82 12.49 -5.16
CA VAL A 4 -14.02 11.80 -6.44
C VAL A 4 -12.87 12.11 -7.41
N VAL A 5 -12.43 13.36 -7.44
CA VAL A 5 -11.27 13.78 -8.24
C VAL A 5 -9.99 13.14 -7.69
N GLY A 6 -9.82 13.12 -6.38
CA GLY A 6 -8.69 12.45 -5.71
C GLY A 6 -8.65 10.95 -5.99
N PHE A 7 -9.80 10.27 -6.00
CA PHE A 7 -9.93 8.85 -6.35
C PHE A 7 -9.61 8.57 -7.81
N SER A 8 -10.01 9.46 -8.73
CA SER A 8 -9.65 9.36 -10.14
C SER A 8 -8.14 9.57 -10.35
N HIS A 9 -7.54 10.55 -9.68
CA HIS A 9 -6.13 10.93 -9.84
C HIS A 9 -5.17 10.16 -8.93
N LEU A 10 -5.61 9.07 -8.32
CA LEU A 10 -4.82 8.33 -7.33
C LEU A 10 -3.58 7.64 -7.93
N HIS A 11 -3.55 7.50 -9.25
CA HIS A 11 -2.40 7.02 -10.02
C HIS A 11 -1.39 8.12 -10.37
N LEU A 12 -1.76 9.40 -10.23
CA LEU A 12 -0.86 10.52 -10.43
C LEU A 12 -0.12 10.86 -9.15
N ASP A 13 1.18 11.07 -9.28
CA ASP A 13 2.05 11.34 -8.16
C ASP A 13 1.88 12.81 -7.70
N VAL A 14 0.82 13.09 -6.94
CA VAL A 14 0.56 14.41 -6.36
C VAL A 14 1.49 14.62 -5.17
N THR A 15 2.43 15.56 -5.31
CA THR A 15 3.40 15.94 -4.28
C THR A 15 3.30 17.43 -3.98
N LEU A 16 3.72 17.85 -2.78
CA LEU A 16 3.70 19.26 -2.36
C LEU A 16 4.39 20.20 -3.37
N PRO A 17 5.60 19.90 -3.88
CA PRO A 17 6.26 20.78 -4.86
C PRO A 17 5.45 20.93 -6.15
N ARG A 18 4.80 19.85 -6.63
CA ARG A 18 3.97 19.89 -7.85
C ARG A 18 2.73 20.76 -7.65
N VAL A 19 2.09 20.68 -6.49
CA VAL A 19 0.93 21.52 -6.14
C VAL A 19 1.31 22.99 -6.13
N VAL A 20 2.48 23.33 -5.57
CA VAL A 20 2.98 24.72 -5.51
C VAL A 20 3.23 25.28 -6.91
N VAL A 21 3.93 24.52 -7.77
CA VAL A 21 4.20 24.94 -9.16
C VAL A 21 2.89 25.10 -9.93
N PHE A 22 1.98 24.13 -9.83
CA PHE A 22 0.70 24.19 -10.51
C PHE A 22 -0.14 25.39 -10.07
N ARG A 23 -0.24 25.64 -8.76
CA ARG A 23 -0.95 26.80 -8.21
C ARG A 23 -0.36 28.11 -8.74
N ASN A 24 0.97 28.25 -8.71
CA ASN A 24 1.62 29.46 -9.17
C ASN A 24 1.35 29.71 -10.65
N ASN A 25 1.49 28.68 -11.50
CA ASN A 25 1.19 28.79 -12.93
C ASN A 25 -0.28 29.18 -13.19
N ILE A 26 -1.24 28.59 -12.47
CA ILE A 26 -2.67 28.90 -12.63
C ILE A 26 -2.97 30.35 -12.20
N VAL A 27 -2.38 30.81 -11.09
CA VAL A 27 -2.54 32.19 -10.62
C VAL A 27 -1.85 33.19 -11.56
N GLU A 28 -0.71 32.82 -12.15
CA GLU A 28 0.00 33.63 -13.14
C GLU A 28 -0.79 33.74 -14.45
N VAL A 29 -1.37 32.63 -14.94
CA VAL A 29 -2.25 32.65 -16.11
C VAL A 29 -3.47 33.52 -15.85
N MET A 30 -4.11 33.39 -14.68
CA MET A 30 -5.23 34.27 -14.32
C MET A 30 -4.82 35.75 -14.26
N ALA A 31 -3.63 36.05 -13.71
CA ALA A 31 -3.12 37.42 -13.67
C ALA A 31 -2.82 37.98 -15.07
N LEU A 32 -2.35 37.12 -15.99
CA LEU A 32 -2.07 37.49 -17.37
C LEU A 32 -3.35 37.75 -18.16
N GLU A 33 -4.37 36.90 -18.00
CA GLU A 33 -5.64 36.99 -18.74
C GLU A 33 -6.57 38.09 -18.22
N LEU A 34 -6.65 38.28 -16.90
CA LEU A 34 -7.54 39.27 -16.30
C LEU A 34 -6.86 40.64 -16.12
N GLY A 35 -5.53 40.72 -16.16
CA GLY A 35 -4.78 41.96 -16.01
C GLY A 35 -5.20 42.74 -14.76
N ASP A 36 -5.64 43.98 -14.96
CA ASP A 36 -6.00 44.92 -13.88
C ASP A 36 -7.30 44.53 -13.13
N GLU A 37 -8.16 43.70 -13.73
CA GLU A 37 -9.36 43.17 -13.07
C GLU A 37 -9.00 42.08 -12.04
N PHE A 38 -7.78 41.53 -12.10
CA PHE A 38 -7.31 40.55 -11.13
C PHE A 38 -6.83 41.21 -9.84
N THR A 39 -7.80 41.64 -9.03
CA THR A 39 -7.55 42.30 -7.75
C THR A 39 -6.67 41.45 -6.83
N HIS A 40 -5.92 42.12 -5.93
CA HIS A 40 -5.10 41.44 -4.93
C HIS A 40 -5.91 40.48 -4.04
N SER A 41 -7.15 40.84 -3.72
CA SER A 41 -8.08 39.99 -2.96
C SER A 41 -8.45 38.73 -3.74
N ALA A 42 -8.71 38.85 -5.05
CA ALA A 42 -8.98 37.70 -5.90
C ALA A 42 -7.78 36.75 -5.97
N LYS A 43 -6.57 37.30 -6.20
CA LYS A 43 -5.31 36.52 -6.21
C LYS A 43 -5.10 35.75 -4.90
N HIS A 44 -5.34 36.41 -3.77
CA HIS A 44 -5.23 35.80 -2.46
C HIS A 44 -6.26 34.67 -2.27
N GLY A 45 -7.52 34.91 -2.63
CA GLY A 45 -8.59 33.91 -2.54
C GLY A 45 -8.31 32.66 -3.39
N TRP A 46 -7.87 32.85 -4.64
CA TRP A 46 -7.49 31.74 -5.52
C TRP A 46 -6.31 30.94 -4.98
N THR A 47 -5.32 31.62 -4.40
CA THR A 47 -4.16 30.97 -3.77
C THR A 47 -4.60 30.10 -2.59
N GLN A 48 -5.50 30.59 -1.72
CA GLN A 48 -6.03 29.83 -0.60
C GLN A 48 -6.88 28.63 -1.07
N LEU A 49 -7.75 28.83 -2.05
CA LEU A 49 -8.58 27.77 -2.61
C LEU A 49 -7.74 26.63 -3.19
N LEU A 50 -6.73 26.96 -4.01
CA LEU A 50 -5.84 25.99 -4.62
C LEU A 50 -4.96 25.27 -3.58
N ASN A 51 -4.56 25.95 -2.50
CA ASN A 51 -3.88 25.32 -1.37
C ASN A 51 -4.77 24.30 -0.66
N PHE A 52 -6.04 24.64 -0.42
CA PHE A 52 -7.01 23.74 0.19
C PHE A 52 -7.25 22.49 -0.68
N ILE A 53 -7.48 22.69 -1.99
CA ILE A 53 -7.67 21.58 -2.94
C ILE A 53 -6.42 20.69 -3.00
N GLY A 54 -5.24 21.30 -3.08
CA GLY A 54 -3.97 20.56 -3.10
C GLY A 54 -3.76 19.72 -1.84
N GLY A 55 -4.06 20.28 -0.67
CA GLY A 55 -4.03 19.56 0.61
C GLY A 55 -5.01 18.39 0.64
N ALA A 56 -6.24 18.59 0.17
CA ALA A 56 -7.26 17.53 0.09
C ALA A 56 -6.82 16.38 -0.82
N LEU A 57 -6.21 16.67 -1.98
CA LEU A 57 -5.71 15.64 -2.90
C LEU A 57 -4.56 14.83 -2.30
N ILE A 58 -3.62 15.50 -1.61
CA ILE A 58 -2.52 14.83 -0.91
C ILE A 58 -3.07 13.94 0.22
N TYR A 59 -4.04 14.45 0.99
CA TYR A 59 -4.67 13.70 2.08
C TYR A 59 -5.34 12.41 1.59
N VAL A 60 -6.17 12.50 0.54
CA VAL A 60 -6.85 11.33 -0.03
C VAL A 60 -5.83 10.28 -0.49
N ARG A 61 -4.72 10.71 -1.10
CA ARG A 61 -3.68 9.80 -1.54
C ARG A 61 -2.98 9.09 -0.38
N VAL A 62 -2.59 9.81 0.67
CA VAL A 62 -1.92 9.21 1.85
C VAL A 62 -2.85 8.20 2.55
N HIS A 63 -4.13 8.52 2.70
CA HIS A 63 -5.05 7.70 3.48
C HIS A 63 -5.71 6.54 2.70
N TYR A 64 -5.86 6.67 1.38
CA TYR A 64 -6.61 5.69 0.59
C TYR A 64 -5.78 4.90 -0.42
N SER A 65 -4.54 5.30 -0.74
CA SER A 65 -3.71 4.59 -1.73
C SER A 65 -3.39 3.15 -1.35
N ALA A 66 -2.99 2.90 -0.11
CA ALA A 66 -2.70 1.55 0.37
C ALA A 66 -3.93 0.63 0.28
N ARG A 67 -5.10 1.13 0.70
CA ARG A 67 -6.36 0.37 0.69
C ARG A 67 -6.84 0.08 -0.73
N LEU A 68 -6.75 1.06 -1.63
CA LEU A 68 -7.16 0.89 -3.03
C LEU A 68 -6.22 -0.03 -3.80
N ASN A 69 -4.91 0.06 -3.55
CA ASN A 69 -3.95 -0.86 -4.15
C ASN A 69 -4.16 -2.28 -3.64
N LEU A 70 -4.40 -2.46 -2.33
CA LEU A 70 -4.76 -3.77 -1.78
C LEU A 70 -6.01 -4.32 -2.48
N LEU A 71 -7.10 -3.56 -2.53
CA LEU A 71 -8.35 -3.99 -3.17
C LEU A 71 -8.14 -4.36 -4.65
N LYS A 72 -7.37 -3.56 -5.39
CA LYS A 72 -7.00 -3.86 -6.78
C LYS A 72 -6.22 -5.17 -6.89
N THR A 73 -5.24 -5.40 -6.02
CA THR A 73 -4.46 -6.66 -6.01
C THR A 73 -5.31 -7.86 -5.62
N SER A 74 -6.20 -7.72 -4.63
CA SER A 74 -7.11 -8.78 -4.19
C SER A 74 -8.09 -9.15 -5.30
N TRP A 75 -8.63 -8.15 -6.00
CA TRP A 75 -9.57 -8.36 -7.09
C TRP A 75 -8.90 -8.99 -8.32
N ALA A 76 -7.68 -8.55 -8.66
CA ALA A 76 -6.89 -9.17 -9.72
C ALA A 76 -6.55 -10.63 -9.37
N LEU A 77 -6.18 -10.92 -8.12
CA LEU A 77 -5.91 -12.28 -7.65
C LEU A 77 -7.16 -13.17 -7.70
N ALA A 78 -8.32 -12.62 -7.31
CA ALA A 78 -9.58 -13.36 -7.31
C ALA A 78 -10.09 -13.68 -8.73
N ASN A 79 -9.79 -12.81 -9.70
CA ASN A 79 -10.21 -12.96 -11.10
C ASN A 79 -9.15 -13.60 -12.01
N ASP A 80 -7.95 -13.91 -11.50
CA ASP A 80 -6.96 -14.65 -12.25
C ASP A 80 -7.26 -16.17 -12.14
N PRO A 81 -7.65 -16.84 -13.24
CA PRO A 81 -8.02 -18.25 -13.24
C PRO A 81 -6.86 -19.18 -12.84
N HIS A 82 -5.61 -18.73 -12.95
CA HIS A 82 -4.43 -19.48 -12.51
C HIS A 82 -3.99 -19.15 -11.08
N ALA A 83 -4.34 -17.97 -10.56
CA ALA A 83 -3.98 -17.55 -9.20
C ALA A 83 -4.79 -18.28 -8.13
N ALA A 84 -6.07 -18.58 -8.39
CA ALA A 84 -6.91 -19.34 -7.47
C ALA A 84 -6.36 -20.76 -7.22
N GLU A 85 -5.82 -21.41 -8.27
CA GLU A 85 -5.18 -22.74 -8.18
C GLU A 85 -3.83 -22.67 -7.44
N LYS A 86 -3.04 -21.63 -7.68
CA LYS A 86 -1.74 -21.43 -7.00
C LYS A 86 -1.90 -21.12 -5.51
N ALA A 87 -2.90 -20.31 -5.14
CA ALA A 87 -3.24 -20.01 -3.76
C ALA A 87 -3.75 -21.25 -3.00
N ARG A 88 -4.56 -22.10 -3.66
CA ARG A 88 -4.99 -23.40 -3.09
C ARG A 88 -3.82 -24.35 -2.85
N ARG A 89 -2.88 -24.47 -3.79
CA ARG A 89 -1.67 -25.31 -3.65
C ARG A 89 -0.69 -24.81 -2.59
N ALA A 90 -0.58 -23.50 -2.41
CA ALA A 90 0.25 -22.92 -1.35
C ALA A 90 -0.32 -23.22 0.04
N ASN A 91 -1.65 -23.17 0.21
CA ASN A 91 -2.31 -23.44 1.49
C ASN A 91 -2.32 -24.94 1.85
N SER A 92 -2.41 -25.84 0.87
CA SER A 92 -2.33 -27.29 1.08
C SER A 92 -0.93 -27.78 1.47
N SER A 93 0.11 -26.96 1.27
CA SER A 93 1.49 -27.29 1.62
C SER A 93 1.80 -27.04 3.10
N GLN A 94 0.94 -26.29 3.80
CA GLN A 94 1.16 -25.89 5.20
C GLN A 94 0.41 -26.79 6.20
N GLU A 95 -0.66 -27.48 5.77
CA GLU A 95 -1.40 -28.45 6.61
C GLU A 95 -0.71 -29.81 6.76
N ASN A 96 0.35 -30.12 6.00
CA ASN A 96 1.01 -31.45 6.08
C ASN A 96 2.29 -31.48 6.93
N SER A 97 2.54 -30.45 7.76
CA SER A 97 3.75 -30.36 8.60
C SER A 97 3.49 -30.28 10.11
N SER A 98 2.25 -30.49 10.55
CA SER A 98 1.91 -30.61 11.95
C SER A 98 1.13 -31.90 12.22
N ASP A 99 1.87 -32.87 12.76
CA ASP A 99 1.42 -33.91 13.69
C ASP A 99 1.24 -35.36 13.17
N SER A 100 2.28 -36.19 13.37
CA SER A 100 2.16 -37.54 13.97
C SER A 100 3.53 -38.24 14.11
N SER A 101 4.32 -37.83 15.10
CA SER A 101 5.39 -38.69 15.65
C SER A 101 5.24 -38.81 17.16
N SER A 102 4.22 -39.59 17.55
CA SER A 102 3.88 -40.00 18.92
C SER A 102 2.82 -41.10 18.75
N LEU A 103 2.87 -42.32 19.30
CA LEU A 103 3.66 -43.01 20.32
C LEU A 103 3.32 -44.52 20.17
N GLY A 104 4.22 -45.45 20.57
CA GLY A 104 3.83 -46.86 20.74
C GLY A 104 4.98 -47.82 21.02
N GLY A 105 5.45 -47.87 22.26
CA GLY A 105 6.51 -48.78 22.72
C GLY A 105 6.06 -50.20 23.11
N ARG A 106 7.03 -51.13 23.13
CA ARG A 106 7.22 -52.39 23.90
C ARG A 106 8.37 -53.15 23.20
N GLU A 107 9.33 -53.85 23.81
CA GLU A 107 9.72 -54.22 25.18
C GLU A 107 11.16 -54.80 25.10
N ARG A 108 12.02 -54.52 26.10
CA ARG A 108 13.14 -55.36 26.66
C ARG A 108 14.30 -55.77 25.71
N ALA A 109 15.57 -55.87 26.10
CA ALA A 109 16.33 -55.59 27.32
C ALA A 109 17.83 -55.61 26.94
N ASP A 110 18.64 -55.25 27.92
CA ASP A 110 20.02 -55.67 28.16
C ASP A 110 21.14 -54.66 27.87
N GLY A 111 21.96 -54.49 28.90
CA GLY A 111 22.85 -53.38 29.12
C GLY A 111 24.25 -53.59 28.54
N ALA A 112 24.84 -52.48 28.10
CA ALA A 112 26.28 -52.25 28.15
C ALA A 112 26.53 -50.74 28.13
N ILE A 113 27.01 -50.20 29.25
CA ILE A 113 27.48 -48.82 29.36
C ILE A 113 28.92 -48.83 28.87
N GLU A 114 29.19 -48.26 27.70
CA GLU A 114 30.56 -48.02 27.24
C GLU A 114 30.92 -46.54 27.41
N VAL A 115 31.82 -46.30 28.37
CA VAL A 115 32.33 -44.99 28.77
C VAL A 115 33.43 -44.57 27.80
N LYS A 116 33.20 -43.52 27.01
CA LYS A 116 34.25 -42.95 26.14
C LYS A 116 35.13 -41.98 26.94
N VAL A 117 36.23 -42.51 27.46
CA VAL A 117 37.33 -41.76 28.06
C VAL A 117 38.01 -40.91 26.97
N LYS A 118 38.07 -39.60 27.19
CA LYS A 118 38.84 -38.66 26.36
C LYS A 118 40.19 -38.43 27.04
N GLY A 119 41.21 -39.22 26.67
CA GLY A 119 42.62 -38.81 26.83
C GLY A 119 42.88 -37.65 25.86
N GLY A 120 43.62 -36.60 26.22
CA GLY A 120 44.92 -36.62 26.88
C GLY A 120 45.89 -36.07 25.86
#